data_AF-A0A959JCZ4-F1
#
_entry.id   AF-A0A959JCZ4-F1
#
_cell.length_a   1.000
_cell.length_b   1.000
_cell.length_c   1.000
_cell.angle_alpha   90.00
_cell.angle_beta   90.00
_cell.angle_gamma   90.00
#
_symmetry.space_group_name_H-M   'P 1'
#
loop_
_entity.id
_entity.type
_entity.pdbx_description
1 polymer ?
#
loop_
_entity_poly.entity_id
_entity_poly.type
_entity_poly.pdbx_seq_one_letter_code
_entity_poly.pdbx_strand_id
1 'polypeptide(L)'
;MSGATTPTREALRISRFNAFYHQVFPAFAGFIKQKGGDLALAKDLFQEALLLVYEQKLRHDQPVSEGYLFGICRHLWHQYRRQQSRQERWDNRTEPHTGEHYQEPSSSKILTLLSRAGERCLELLTSFYYHRQSMQEIAAAFGFSGERSATVQKYKCLEKVRDQVQQNQWTYEDFLA
;
A
#
# COMPACT_ATOMS: atom_id res chain seq x y z
N MET A 1 21.89 33.95 49.18
CA MET A 1 21.57 32.51 49.29
C MET A 1 20.53 32.19 48.23
N SER A 2 20.73 31.09 47.52
CA SER A 2 20.32 30.80 46.14
C SER A 2 18.87 31.10 45.75
N GLY A 3 18.70 31.92 44.70
CA GLY A 3 17.48 31.94 43.90
C GLY A 3 17.55 30.82 42.86
N ALA A 4 16.75 29.78 43.03
CA ALA A 4 16.60 28.73 42.03
C ALA A 4 15.76 29.27 40.87
N THR A 5 16.40 29.58 39.73
CA THR A 5 15.72 29.95 38.49
C THR A 5 14.93 28.74 38.01
N THR A 6 13.60 28.78 38.13
CA THR A 6 12.74 27.72 37.63
C THR A 6 12.92 27.60 36.12
N PRO A 7 13.27 26.40 35.57
CA PRO A 7 13.52 26.26 34.15
C PRO A 7 12.25 26.55 33.34
N THR A 8 12.39 27.33 32.27
CA THR A 8 11.30 27.62 31.32
C THR A 8 10.70 26.31 30.79
N ARG A 9 9.38 26.28 30.54
CA ARG A 9 8.67 25.09 30.02
C ARG A 9 9.32 24.48 28.78
N GLU A 10 9.92 25.31 27.93
CA GLU A 10 10.67 24.88 26.75
C GLU A 10 11.96 24.11 27.11
N ALA A 11 12.74 24.59 28.08
CA ALA A 11 13.94 23.89 28.56
C ALA A 11 13.60 22.52 29.16
N LEU A 12 12.47 22.42 29.86
CA LEU A 12 11.98 21.14 30.41
C LEU A 12 11.63 20.13 29.30
N ARG A 13 11.04 20.60 28.19
CA ARG A 13 10.71 19.76 27.02
C ARG A 13 11.96 19.27 26.30
N ILE A 14 12.93 20.15 26.07
CA ILE A 14 14.23 19.80 25.47
C ILE A 14 14.95 18.76 26.34
N SER A 15 14.99 18.97 27.66
CA SER A 15 15.57 18.01 28.60
C SER A 15 14.88 16.64 28.54
N ARG A 16 13.55 16.61 28.40
CA ARG A 16 12.79 15.35 28.25
C ARG A 16 13.09 14.64 26.94
N PHE A 17 13.20 15.36 25.82
CA PHE A 17 13.59 14.76 24.55
C PHE A 17 14.99 14.17 24.59
N ASN A 18 15.95 14.88 25.19
CA ASN A 18 17.30 14.35 25.38
C ASN A 18 17.30 13.08 26.24
N ALA A 19 16.49 13.04 27.31
CA ALA A 19 16.35 11.83 28.11
C ALA A 19 15.82 10.65 27.28
N PHE A 20 14.77 10.86 26.48
CA PHE A 20 14.25 9.82 25.58
C PHE A 20 15.29 9.35 24.56
N TYR A 21 16.08 10.27 23.99
CA TYR A 21 17.17 9.91 23.09
C TYR A 21 18.24 9.05 23.76
N HIS A 22 18.57 9.29 25.02
CA HIS A 22 19.58 8.48 25.70
C HIS A 22 19.04 7.15 26.22
N GLN A 23 17.76 7.09 26.62
CA GLN A 23 17.17 5.93 27.28
C GLN A 23 16.48 4.96 26.31
N VAL A 24 15.77 5.48 25.30
CA VAL A 24 14.88 4.68 24.44
C VAL A 24 15.52 4.40 23.08
N PHE A 25 16.21 5.37 22.50
CA PHE A 25 16.78 5.22 21.15
C PHE A 25 17.79 4.06 21.02
N PRO A 26 18.73 3.81 21.96
CA PRO A 26 19.68 2.70 21.79
C PRO A 26 18.98 1.34 21.72
N ALA A 27 17.97 1.12 22.57
CA ALA A 27 17.17 -0.10 22.56
C ALA A 27 16.36 -0.23 21.26
N PHE A 28 15.80 0.87 20.76
CA PHE A 28 15.04 0.89 19.51
C PHE A 28 15.94 0.67 18.29
N ALA A 29 17.11 1.30 18.23
CA ALA A 29 18.08 1.08 17.16
C ALA A 29 18.56 -0.38 17.12
N GLY A 30 18.78 -1.00 18.28
CA GLY A 30 19.05 -2.43 18.39
C GLY A 30 17.90 -3.30 17.85
N PHE A 31 16.65 -2.96 18.20
CA PHE A 31 15.46 -3.63 17.68
C PHE A 31 15.35 -3.52 16.14
N ILE A 32 15.59 -2.34 15.57
CA ILE A 32 15.55 -2.12 14.11
C ILE A 32 16.64 -2.94 13.41
N LYS A 33 17.87 -2.90 13.93
CA LYS A 33 18.99 -3.68 13.40
C LYS A 33 18.69 -5.18 13.40
N GLN A 34 18.12 -5.71 14.48
CA GLN A 34 17.73 -7.12 14.58
C GLN A 34 16.65 -7.50 13.54
N LYS A 35 15.80 -6.55 13.15
CA LYS A 35 14.73 -6.74 12.17
C LYS A 35 15.14 -6.43 10.72
N GLY A 36 16.44 -6.20 10.49
CA GLY A 36 17.02 -5.95 9.16
C GLY A 36 16.86 -4.52 8.66
N GLY A 37 16.54 -3.55 9.51
CA GLY A 37 16.59 -2.13 9.17
C GLY A 37 17.95 -1.52 9.49
N ASP A 38 18.19 -0.31 8.98
CA ASP A 38 19.44 0.43 9.20
C ASP A 38 19.30 1.51 10.28
N LEU A 39 20.44 2.14 10.63
CA LEU A 39 20.47 3.18 11.64
C LEU A 39 19.77 4.48 11.20
N ALA A 40 19.78 4.79 9.90
CA ALA A 40 19.13 5.98 9.36
C ALA A 40 17.61 5.88 9.56
N LEU A 41 17.01 4.76 9.14
CA LEU A 41 15.60 4.48 9.36
C LEU A 41 15.24 4.47 10.85
N ALA A 42 16.11 3.91 11.71
CA ALA A 42 15.88 3.95 13.15
C ALA A 42 15.80 5.38 13.69
N LYS A 43 16.63 6.31 13.18
CA LYS A 43 16.59 7.73 13.55
C LYS A 43 15.31 8.39 13.07
N ASP A 44 14.92 8.13 11.83
CA ASP A 44 13.73 8.74 11.22
C ASP A 44 12.45 8.32 11.94
N LEU A 45 12.26 7.01 12.16
CA LEU A 45 11.09 6.49 12.90
C LEU A 45 11.07 6.98 14.35
N PHE A 46 12.24 7.14 14.97
CA PHE A 46 12.33 7.67 16.33
C PHE A 46 11.95 9.15 16.39
N GLN A 47 12.40 9.97 15.43
CA GLN A 47 12.02 11.37 15.33
C GLN A 47 10.51 11.53 15.11
N GLU A 48 9.91 10.72 14.24
CA GLU A 48 8.46 10.69 14.03
C GLU A 48 7.72 10.32 15.32
N ALA A 49 8.22 9.32 16.07
CA ALA A 49 7.64 8.97 17.36
C ALA A 49 7.71 10.12 18.38
N LEU A 50 8.81 10.86 18.44
CA LEU A 50 8.95 12.02 19.32
C LEU A 50 7.98 13.15 18.96
N LEU A 51 7.75 13.40 17.67
CA LEU A 51 6.76 14.37 17.20
C LEU A 51 5.33 13.97 17.63
N LEU A 52 4.96 12.70 17.46
CA LEU A 52 3.66 12.20 17.91
C LEU A 52 3.48 12.34 19.43
N VAL A 53 4.50 11.98 20.21
CA VAL A 53 4.51 12.16 21.67
C VAL A 53 4.41 13.63 22.06
N TYR A 54 5.06 14.51 21.31
CA TYR A 54 4.99 15.94 21.53
C TYR A 54 3.55 16.46 21.36
N GLU A 55 2.95 16.18 20.21
CA GLU A 55 1.61 16.64 19.86
C GLU A 55 0.54 16.11 20.82
N GLN A 56 0.63 14.84 21.18
CA GLN A 56 -0.41 14.18 21.97
C GLN A 56 -0.28 14.35 23.47
N LYS A 57 0.96 14.45 23.99
CA LYS A 57 1.24 14.39 25.43
C LYS A 57 2.02 15.58 25.95
N LEU A 58 3.22 15.84 25.42
CA LEU A 58 4.13 16.85 26.01
C LEU A 58 3.64 18.29 25.79
N ARG A 59 2.91 18.57 24.71
CA ARG A 59 2.26 19.88 24.50
C ARG A 59 1.25 20.20 25.61
N HIS A 60 0.64 19.16 26.18
CA HIS A 60 -0.33 19.23 27.28
C HIS A 60 0.30 18.92 28.64
N ASP A 61 1.64 18.90 28.74
CA ASP A 61 2.42 18.57 29.94
C ASP A 61 2.04 17.21 30.59
N GLN A 62 1.49 16.28 29.81
CA GLN A 62 1.16 14.94 30.29
C GLN A 62 2.44 14.07 30.41
N PRO A 63 2.53 13.22 31.44
CA PRO A 63 3.66 12.31 31.59
C PRO A 63 3.66 11.24 30.50
N VAL A 64 4.86 10.85 30.08
CA VAL A 64 5.11 9.88 29.02
C VAL A 64 6.14 8.90 29.54
N SER A 65 5.83 7.60 29.52
CA SER A 65 6.79 6.56 29.90
C SER A 65 7.66 6.15 28.72
N GLU A 66 8.87 5.67 29.01
CA GLU A 66 9.77 5.08 28.03
C GLU A 66 9.11 3.94 27.24
N GLY A 67 8.35 3.08 27.93
CA GLY A 67 7.62 1.97 27.31
C GLY A 67 6.52 2.43 26.35
N TYR A 68 5.87 3.56 26.64
CA TYR A 68 4.88 4.14 25.73
C TYR A 68 5.54 4.67 24.45
N LEU A 69 6.63 5.43 24.58
CA LEU A 69 7.41 5.90 23.43
C LEU A 69 7.94 4.72 22.60
N PHE A 70 8.52 3.71 23.25
CA PHE A 70 8.98 2.51 22.56
C PHE A 70 7.84 1.77 21.84
N GLY A 71 6.64 1.75 22.43
CA GLY A 71 5.43 1.22 21.79
C GLY A 71 5.06 1.96 20.51
N ILE A 72 5.15 3.29 20.50
CA ILE A 72 4.94 4.12 19.30
C ILE A 72 6.00 3.79 18.24
N CYS A 73 7.28 3.76 18.61
CA CYS A 73 8.36 3.40 17.69
C CYS A 73 8.14 2.01 17.05
N ARG A 74 7.70 1.02 17.85
CA ARG A 74 7.37 -0.32 17.36
C ARG A 74 6.17 -0.29 16.40
N HIS A 75 5.15 0.50 16.70
CA HIS A 75 4.00 0.68 15.82
C HIS A 75 4.41 1.27 14.47
N LEU A 76 5.22 2.32 14.47
CA LEU A 76 5.75 2.97 13.26
C LEU A 76 6.59 2.01 12.44
N TRP A 77 7.46 1.21 13.06
CA TRP A 77 8.20 0.14 12.36
C TRP A 77 7.26 -0.84 11.65
N HIS A 78 6.20 -1.32 12.32
CA HIS A 78 5.25 -2.23 11.69
C HIS A 78 4.45 -1.57 10.57
N GLN A 79 4.14 -0.28 10.71
CA GLN A 79 3.52 0.50 9.64
C GLN A 79 4.45 0.63 8.44
N TYR A 80 5.70 1.04 8.65
CA TYR A 80 6.76 1.10 7.64
C TYR A 80 6.91 -0.24 6.93
N ARG A 81 7.04 -1.36 7.66
CA ARG A 81 7.17 -2.69 7.07
C ARG A 81 5.95 -3.12 6.26
N ARG A 82 4.74 -2.75 6.68
CA ARG A 82 3.52 -3.01 5.90
C ARG A 82 3.46 -2.15 4.64
N GLN A 83 3.96 -0.91 4.69
CA GLN A 83 4.07 -0.06 3.52
C GLN A 83 5.14 -0.58 2.57
N GLN A 84 6.31 -0.97 3.07
CA GLN A 84 7.34 -1.62 2.26
C GLN A 84 6.88 -2.95 1.69
N SER A 85 6.24 -3.84 2.44
CA SER A 85 5.74 -5.10 1.84
C SER A 85 4.64 -4.86 0.80
N ARG A 86 3.89 -3.77 0.92
CA ARG A 86 2.97 -3.33 -0.14
C ARG A 86 3.77 -2.81 -1.31
N GLN A 87 4.75 -1.91 -1.10
CA GLN A 87 5.61 -1.36 -2.14
C GLN A 87 6.38 -2.47 -2.84
N GLU A 88 7.03 -3.40 -2.15
CA GLU A 88 7.66 -4.62 -2.69
C GLU A 88 6.66 -5.50 -3.44
N ARG A 89 5.37 -5.50 -3.10
CA ARG A 89 4.34 -6.19 -3.91
C ARG A 89 3.98 -5.42 -5.18
N TRP A 90 4.13 -4.09 -5.17
CA TRP A 90 4.03 -3.23 -6.36
C TRP A 90 5.35 -3.25 -7.17
N ASP A 91 6.51 -3.38 -6.52
CA ASP A 91 7.86 -3.37 -7.07
C ASP A 91 8.27 -4.75 -7.57
N ASN A 92 7.82 -5.86 -6.95
CA ASN A 92 7.87 -7.19 -7.57
C ASN A 92 6.84 -7.34 -8.71
N ARG A 93 6.07 -6.28 -9.00
CA ARG A 93 5.36 -6.13 -10.27
C ARG A 93 6.19 -5.35 -11.31
N THR A 94 7.36 -4.85 -10.92
CA THR A 94 8.44 -4.27 -11.73
C THR A 94 9.76 -5.01 -11.45
N GLU A 95 9.90 -6.19 -12.03
CA GLU A 95 11.13 -6.99 -12.06
C GLU A 95 12.38 -6.11 -12.41
N PRO A 96 13.57 -6.44 -11.88
CA PRO A 96 14.80 -5.73 -12.22
C PRO A 96 15.06 -5.90 -13.72
N HIS A 97 15.04 -4.78 -14.45
CA HIS A 97 15.36 -4.72 -15.87
C HIS A 97 16.81 -5.14 -16.16
N THR A 98 17.07 -6.44 -16.21
CA THR A 98 18.08 -7.00 -17.11
C THR A 98 17.50 -6.97 -18.52
N GLY A 99 17.72 -5.87 -19.24
CA GLY A 99 17.87 -5.83 -20.70
C GLY A 99 16.84 -6.49 -21.63
N GLU A 100 15.68 -6.95 -21.16
CA GLU A 100 14.61 -7.44 -22.01
C GLU A 100 13.61 -6.30 -22.22
N HIS A 101 13.49 -5.91 -23.49
CA HIS A 101 12.57 -4.91 -23.99
C HIS A 101 11.16 -5.26 -23.51
N TYR A 102 10.62 -4.55 -22.51
CA TYR A 102 9.25 -4.74 -22.04
C TYR A 102 8.32 -4.29 -23.17
N GLN A 103 7.91 -5.23 -24.01
CA GLN A 103 6.92 -4.96 -25.04
C GLN A 103 5.57 -4.81 -24.34
N GLU A 104 4.94 -3.65 -24.48
CA GLU A 104 3.58 -3.50 -23.98
C GLU A 104 2.68 -4.49 -24.71
N PRO A 105 1.78 -5.20 -24.00
CA PRO A 105 0.76 -6.00 -24.67
C PRO A 105 -0.03 -5.12 -25.63
N SER A 106 -0.05 -5.50 -26.91
CA SER A 106 -0.78 -4.83 -27.96
C SER A 106 -2.26 -4.78 -27.61
N SER A 107 -2.73 -3.58 -27.25
CA SER A 107 -4.13 -3.31 -26.90
C SER A 107 -5.07 -3.69 -28.04
N SER A 108 -4.64 -3.56 -29.30
CA SER A 108 -5.41 -3.96 -30.47
C SER A 108 -5.58 -5.49 -30.58
N LYS A 109 -4.55 -6.28 -30.26
CA LYS A 109 -4.65 -7.76 -30.22
C LYS A 109 -5.61 -8.22 -29.13
N ILE A 110 -5.54 -7.61 -27.94
CA ILE A 110 -6.44 -7.92 -26.82
C ILE A 110 -7.88 -7.55 -27.16
N LEU A 111 -8.12 -6.35 -27.73
CA LEU A 111 -9.45 -5.93 -28.15
C LEU A 111 -10.04 -6.84 -29.23
N THR A 112 -9.21 -7.31 -30.18
CA THR A 112 -9.63 -8.24 -31.23
C THR A 112 -9.99 -9.63 -30.66
N LEU A 113 -9.29 -10.10 -29.63
CA LEU A 113 -9.71 -11.29 -28.90
C LEU A 113 -11.05 -11.06 -28.20
N LEU A 114 -11.19 -9.97 -27.45
CA LEU A 114 -12.41 -9.69 -26.69
C LEU A 114 -13.63 -9.53 -27.60
N SER A 115 -13.47 -8.94 -28.79
CA SER A 115 -14.56 -8.84 -29.76
C SER A 115 -15.01 -10.20 -30.30
N ARG A 116 -14.09 -11.18 -30.43
CA ARG A 116 -14.42 -12.56 -30.82
C ARG A 116 -15.25 -13.31 -29.78
N ALA A 117 -15.24 -12.90 -28.51
CA ALA A 117 -16.13 -13.47 -27.49
C ALA A 117 -17.60 -13.00 -27.65
N GLY A 118 -17.81 -11.99 -28.50
CA GLY A 118 -19.10 -11.42 -28.88
C GLY A 118 -19.26 -9.97 -28.41
N GLU A 119 -19.91 -9.14 -29.23
CA GLU A 119 -20.11 -7.70 -28.98
C GLU A 119 -20.72 -7.42 -27.61
N ARG A 120 -21.76 -8.17 -27.23
CA ARG A 120 -22.42 -8.01 -25.93
C ARG A 120 -21.52 -8.37 -24.74
N CYS A 121 -20.57 -9.28 -24.91
CA CYS A 121 -19.58 -9.59 -23.89
C CYS A 121 -18.49 -8.51 -23.81
N LEU A 122 -18.07 -7.98 -24.96
CA LEU A 122 -17.14 -6.85 -25.03
C LEU A 122 -17.72 -5.61 -24.32
N GLU A 123 -18.96 -5.25 -24.61
CA GLU A 123 -19.65 -4.14 -23.96
C GLU A 123 -19.76 -4.35 -22.44
N LEU A 124 -20.17 -5.55 -22.01
CA LEU A 124 -20.31 -5.89 -20.59
C LEU A 124 -18.99 -5.77 -19.83
N LEU A 125 -17.90 -6.28 -20.41
CA LEU A 125 -16.56 -6.20 -19.83
C LEU A 125 -16.05 -4.75 -19.85
N THR A 126 -16.39 -3.98 -20.88
CA THR A 126 -16.01 -2.57 -21.00
C THR A 126 -16.70 -1.72 -19.93
N SER A 127 -18.01 -1.88 -19.76
CA SER A 127 -18.80 -1.27 -18.69
C SER A 127 -18.20 -1.50 -17.30
N PHE A 128 -17.75 -2.74 -17.03
CA PHE A 128 -17.19 -3.08 -15.72
C PHE A 128 -15.74 -2.59 -15.53
N TYR A 129 -14.84 -2.87 -16.47
CA TYR A 129 -13.41 -2.62 -16.28
C TYR A 129 -12.97 -1.21 -16.67
N TYR A 130 -13.53 -0.65 -17.75
CA TYR A 130 -13.18 0.70 -18.22
C TYR A 130 -14.07 1.76 -17.59
N HIS A 131 -15.39 1.59 -17.63
CA HIS A 131 -16.33 2.58 -17.09
C HIS A 131 -16.57 2.44 -15.58
N ARG A 132 -16.08 1.36 -14.95
CA ARG A 132 -16.19 1.10 -13.50
C ARG A 132 -17.63 1.12 -12.98
N GLN A 133 -18.59 0.74 -13.82
CA GLN A 133 -19.99 0.65 -13.43
C GLN A 133 -20.19 -0.49 -12.41
N SER A 134 -21.06 -0.24 -11.43
CA SER A 134 -21.51 -1.25 -10.47
C SER A 134 -22.33 -2.35 -11.17
N MET A 135 -22.38 -3.54 -10.56
CA MET A 135 -23.21 -4.64 -11.10
C MET A 135 -24.71 -4.31 -11.12
N GLN A 136 -25.15 -3.37 -10.29
CA GLN A 136 -26.53 -2.87 -10.28
C GLN A 136 -26.81 -1.99 -11.50
N GLU A 137 -25.92 -1.05 -11.81
CA GLU A 137 -26.00 -0.21 -13.01
C GLU A 137 -25.90 -1.05 -14.29
N ILE A 138 -25.00 -2.03 -14.30
CA ILE A 138 -24.85 -2.98 -15.41
C ILE A 138 -26.12 -3.83 -15.57
N ALA A 139 -26.73 -4.30 -14.48
CA ALA A 139 -27.97 -5.06 -14.56
C ALA A 139 -29.10 -4.24 -15.22
N ALA A 140 -29.25 -2.97 -14.83
CA ALA A 140 -30.21 -2.06 -15.42
C ALA A 140 -29.91 -1.78 -16.91
N ALA A 141 -28.65 -1.46 -17.25
CA ALA A 141 -28.25 -1.11 -18.61
C ALA A 141 -28.38 -2.27 -19.60
N PHE A 142 -28.11 -3.51 -19.17
CA PHE A 142 -28.13 -4.70 -20.03
C PHE A 142 -29.45 -5.50 -19.96
N GLY A 143 -30.40 -5.07 -19.12
CA GLY A 143 -31.69 -5.73 -18.94
C GLY A 143 -31.61 -7.07 -18.20
N PHE A 144 -30.64 -7.24 -17.30
CA PHE A 144 -30.55 -8.45 -16.48
C PHE A 144 -31.54 -8.41 -15.32
N SER A 145 -32.00 -9.59 -14.89
CA SER A 145 -32.97 -9.76 -13.80
C SER A 145 -32.48 -9.27 -12.43
N GLY A 146 -31.18 -8.95 -12.30
CA GLY A 146 -30.60 -8.35 -11.10
C GLY A 146 -29.08 -8.47 -11.06
N GLU A 147 -28.49 -7.93 -10.01
CA GLU A 147 -27.03 -7.86 -9.79
C GLU A 147 -26.34 -9.22 -9.88
N ARG A 148 -26.95 -10.26 -9.30
CA ARG A 148 -26.45 -11.63 -9.35
C ARG A 148 -26.39 -12.15 -10.77
N SER A 149 -27.42 -11.85 -11.58
CA SER A 149 -27.49 -12.26 -12.99
C SER A 149 -26.39 -11.57 -13.81
N ALA A 150 -26.17 -10.27 -13.59
CA ALA A 150 -25.07 -9.52 -14.22
C ALA A 150 -23.69 -10.09 -13.84
N THR A 151 -23.49 -10.47 -12.57
CA THR A 151 -22.23 -11.06 -12.10
C THR A 151 -21.95 -12.41 -12.76
N VAL A 152 -22.97 -13.27 -12.84
CA VAL A 152 -22.89 -14.57 -13.53
C VAL A 152 -22.60 -14.36 -15.01
N GLN A 153 -23.25 -13.39 -15.65
CA GLN A 153 -23.02 -13.10 -17.06
C GLN A 153 -21.61 -12.57 -17.33
N LYS A 154 -21.06 -11.71 -16.46
CA LYS A 154 -19.66 -11.28 -16.53
C LYS A 154 -18.73 -12.48 -16.45
N TYR A 155 -18.96 -13.38 -15.49
CA TYR A 155 -18.17 -14.60 -15.36
C TYR A 155 -18.21 -15.45 -16.64
N LYS A 156 -19.40 -15.68 -17.21
CA LYS A 156 -19.55 -16.40 -18.48
C LYS A 156 -18.81 -15.75 -19.65
N CYS A 157 -18.83 -14.42 -19.73
CA CYS A 157 -18.08 -13.70 -20.76
C CYS A 157 -16.56 -13.85 -20.59
N LEU A 158 -16.05 -13.84 -19.35
CA LEU A 158 -14.63 -14.09 -19.09
C LEU A 158 -14.23 -15.53 -19.42
N GLU A 159 -15.06 -16.51 -19.08
CA GLU A 159 -14.79 -17.91 -19.42
C GLU A 159 -14.77 -18.13 -20.93
N LYS A 160 -15.67 -17.51 -21.71
CA LYS A 160 -15.60 -17.55 -23.18
C LYS A 160 -14.27 -17.03 -23.73
N VAL A 161 -13.75 -15.95 -23.17
CA VAL A 161 -12.45 -15.39 -23.57
C VAL A 161 -11.33 -16.37 -23.21
N ARG A 162 -11.38 -16.99 -22.02
CA ARG A 162 -10.41 -18.02 -21.61
C ARG A 162 -10.44 -19.24 -22.51
N ASP A 163 -11.62 -19.73 -22.87
CA ASP A 163 -11.78 -20.86 -23.77
C ASP A 163 -11.15 -20.55 -25.14
N GLN A 164 -11.33 -19.33 -25.65
CA GLN A 164 -10.70 -18.89 -26.90
C GLN A 164 -9.17 -18.80 -26.79
N VAL A 165 -8.64 -18.32 -25.67
CA VAL A 165 -7.18 -18.30 -25.42
C VAL A 165 -6.62 -19.72 -25.40
N GLN A 166 -7.30 -20.65 -24.71
CA GLN A 166 -6.88 -22.05 -24.60
C GLN A 166 -6.96 -22.80 -25.94
N GLN A 167 -8.06 -22.62 -26.68
CA GLN A 167 -8.25 -23.27 -28.00
C GLN A 167 -7.19 -22.85 -29.01
N ASN A 168 -6.81 -21.57 -29.00
CA ASN A 168 -5.81 -21.04 -29.92
C ASN A 168 -4.37 -21.20 -29.39
N GLN A 169 -4.18 -21.87 -28.23
CA GLN A 169 -2.90 -22.07 -27.56
C GLN A 169 -2.11 -20.77 -27.38
N TRP A 170 -2.81 -19.65 -27.18
CA TRP A 170 -2.16 -18.36 -27.07
C TRP A 170 -1.35 -18.26 -25.78
N THR A 171 -0.12 -17.80 -25.95
CA THR A 171 0.85 -17.52 -24.91
C THR A 171 0.88 -16.02 -24.63
N TYR A 172 1.53 -15.63 -23.53
CA TYR A 172 1.72 -14.22 -23.21
C TYR A 172 2.46 -13.46 -24.32
N GLU A 173 3.42 -14.13 -24.97
CA GLU A 173 4.25 -13.58 -26.05
C GLU A 173 3.42 -13.17 -27.28
N ASP A 174 2.33 -13.89 -27.59
CA ASP A 174 1.47 -13.58 -28.73
C ASP A 174 0.80 -12.21 -28.63
N PHE A 175 0.63 -11.70 -27.40
CA PHE A 175 0.02 -10.41 -27.13
C PHE A 175 1.01 -9.27 -27.06
N LEU A 176 2.32 -9.51 -27.09
CA LEU A 176 3.34 -8.45 -27.05
C LEU A 176 3.36 -7.67 -28.39
N ALA A 177 3.67 -6.36 -28.31
CA ALA A 177 3.76 -5.44 -29.44
C ALA A 177 5.16 -5.39 -30.07
#